data_AF-A0A969XFI9-F1
#
_entry.id   AF-A0A969XFI9-F1
#
_cell.length_a   1.000
_cell.length_b   1.000
_cell.length_c   1.000
_cell.angle_alpha   90.00
_cell.angle_beta   90.00
_cell.angle_gamma   90.00
#
_symmetry.space_group_name_H-M   'P 1'
#
loop_
_entity.id
_entity.type
_entity.pdbx_description
1 polymer ?
#
loop_
_entity_poly.entity_id
_entity_poly.type
_entity_poly.pdbx_seq_one_letter_code
_entity_poly.pdbx_strand_id
1 'polypeptide(L)'
;DGCGNTMNAASIVIHGSAGDVLGLSMRGGRILVRDNVGYRVGIHMKEYEAIKPVIVIGGTAQHFLGEYMAGGTLIVLGRRLGPDAVHPSRYIGTGMHGGAIYIRGRFDPDYLGKEVGAVDLSAEDRWLVEQHVAEYARAFDLGPADLLDRPFTKLVPLTSRPYGRLYAT
;
A
#
# COMPACT_ATOMS: atom_id res chain seq x y z
N ASP A 1 16.59 5.62 -4.75
CA ASP A 1 15.46 5.29 -5.65
C ASP A 1 15.51 3.83 -6.07
N GLY A 2 14.38 3.26 -6.48
CA GLY A 2 14.30 1.93 -7.10
C GLY A 2 14.54 0.73 -6.17
N CYS A 3 14.54 0.92 -4.84
CA CYS A 3 14.68 -0.19 -3.90
C CYS A 3 13.60 -1.24 -4.12
N GLY A 4 13.98 -2.52 -4.20
CA GLY A 4 13.03 -3.61 -4.42
C GLY A 4 12.46 -3.70 -5.85
N ASN A 5 13.12 -3.09 -6.84
CA ASN A 5 12.76 -3.25 -8.25
C ASN A 5 12.74 -4.75 -8.65
N THR A 6 11.62 -5.22 -9.20
CA THR A 6 11.36 -6.61 -9.58
C THR A 6 11.55 -7.64 -8.46
N MET A 7 11.53 -7.21 -7.20
CA MET A 7 11.72 -8.08 -6.04
C MET A 7 10.65 -9.19 -6.01
N ASN A 8 11.10 -10.43 -5.80
CA ASN A 8 10.25 -11.62 -5.87
C ASN A 8 10.08 -12.33 -4.52
N ALA A 9 11.01 -12.12 -3.57
CA ALA A 9 11.00 -12.74 -2.25
C ALA A 9 11.89 -11.95 -1.27
N ALA A 10 11.99 -12.44 -0.03
CA ALA A 10 12.77 -11.86 1.08
C ALA A 10 12.18 -10.56 1.66
N SER A 11 12.92 -9.92 2.56
CA SER A 11 12.52 -8.71 3.28
C SER A 11 13.58 -7.63 3.15
N ILE A 12 13.16 -6.39 2.85
CA ILE A 12 13.99 -5.19 2.93
C ILE A 12 13.45 -4.33 4.08
N VAL A 13 14.34 -3.87 4.97
CA VAL A 13 14.00 -2.98 6.09
C VAL A 13 14.82 -1.70 5.97
N ILE A 14 14.14 -0.56 5.85
CA ILE A 14 14.75 0.75 5.63
C ILE A 14 14.54 1.60 6.89
N HIS A 15 15.61 1.84 7.64
CA HIS A 15 15.63 2.66 8.87
C HIS A 15 15.66 4.17 8.54
N GLY A 16 14.94 4.61 7.52
CA GLY A 16 14.94 5.97 7.02
C GLY A 16 13.80 6.18 6.03
N SER A 17 13.96 7.20 5.18
CA SER A 17 13.09 7.38 4.02
C SER A 17 13.63 6.62 2.82
N ALA A 18 12.75 6.24 1.89
CA ALA A 18 13.14 5.77 0.57
C ALA A 18 12.72 6.78 -0.50
N GLY A 19 13.46 6.83 -1.60
CA GLY A 19 13.13 7.71 -2.72
C GLY A 19 12.07 7.11 -3.64
N ASP A 20 12.17 7.43 -4.92
CA ASP A 20 11.14 7.14 -5.91
C ASP A 20 11.13 5.68 -6.34
N VAL A 21 9.98 5.24 -6.89
CA VAL A 21 9.78 3.94 -7.55
C VAL A 21 10.18 2.72 -6.69
N LEU A 22 10.10 2.84 -5.37
CA LEU A 22 10.27 1.72 -4.45
C LEU A 22 9.24 0.63 -4.78
N GLY A 23 9.69 -0.62 -4.90
CA GLY A 23 8.83 -1.74 -5.26
C GLY A 23 8.34 -1.74 -6.72
N LEU A 24 9.04 -1.05 -7.64
CA LEU A 24 8.75 -1.11 -9.07
C LEU A 24 8.65 -2.55 -9.55
N SER A 25 7.51 -2.94 -10.13
CA SER A 25 7.26 -4.29 -10.65
C SER A 25 7.54 -5.42 -9.65
N MET A 26 7.42 -5.14 -8.35
CA MET A 26 7.58 -6.13 -7.28
C MET A 26 6.50 -7.22 -7.41
N ARG A 27 6.92 -8.48 -7.25
CA ARG A 27 6.08 -9.69 -7.40
C ARG A 27 5.92 -10.50 -6.13
N GLY A 28 6.82 -10.31 -5.17
CA GLY A 28 6.75 -10.96 -3.87
C GLY A 28 7.77 -10.40 -2.89
N GLY A 29 7.74 -10.93 -1.66
CA GLY A 29 8.56 -10.42 -0.56
C GLY A 29 7.94 -9.21 0.13
N ARG A 30 8.73 -8.55 0.98
CA ARG A 30 8.27 -7.48 1.87
C ARG A 30 9.24 -6.31 1.90
N ILE A 31 8.73 -5.09 1.89
CA ILE A 31 9.52 -3.88 2.14
C ILE A 31 8.90 -3.09 3.29
N LEU A 32 9.70 -2.79 4.30
CA LEU A 32 9.32 -1.96 5.45
C LEU A 32 10.12 -0.67 5.44
N VAL A 33 9.45 0.49 5.41
CA VAL A 33 10.10 1.82 5.38
C VAL A 33 9.72 2.60 6.62
N ARG A 34 10.69 2.97 7.47
CA ARG A 34 10.42 3.63 8.75
C ARG A 34 9.77 5.00 8.60
N ASP A 35 10.26 5.78 7.66
CA ASP A 35 9.87 7.17 7.43
C ASP A 35 9.10 7.30 6.10
N ASN A 36 9.40 8.31 5.29
CA ASN A 36 8.60 8.63 4.10
C ASN A 36 9.08 7.89 2.86
N VAL A 37 8.24 7.86 1.82
CA VAL A 37 8.60 7.39 0.48
C VAL A 37 8.36 8.46 -0.58
N GLY A 38 9.09 8.35 -1.70
CA GLY A 38 8.97 9.25 -2.84
C GLY A 38 7.76 8.97 -3.74
N TYR A 39 7.91 9.29 -5.03
CA TYR A 39 6.88 9.17 -6.06
C TYR A 39 6.77 7.73 -6.59
N ARG A 40 5.57 7.36 -7.08
CA ARG A 40 5.31 6.11 -7.84
C ARG A 40 5.70 4.83 -7.09
N VAL A 41 5.56 4.84 -5.77
CA VAL A 41 5.87 3.67 -4.93
C VAL A 41 4.85 2.56 -5.21
N GLY A 42 5.34 1.34 -5.41
CA GLY A 42 4.52 0.19 -5.76
C GLY A 42 4.05 0.19 -7.22
N ILE A 43 4.63 1.01 -8.08
CA ILE A 43 4.24 1.04 -9.49
C ILE A 43 4.40 -0.33 -10.16
N HIS A 44 3.37 -0.78 -10.88
CA HIS A 44 3.33 -2.09 -11.53
C HIS A 44 3.52 -3.29 -10.57
N MET A 45 3.32 -3.12 -9.26
CA MET A 45 3.35 -4.22 -8.29
C MET A 45 2.25 -5.24 -8.62
N LYS A 46 2.56 -6.54 -8.59
CA LYS A 46 1.66 -7.63 -9.02
C LYS A 46 1.76 -8.81 -8.08
N GLU A 47 0.69 -9.58 -7.96
CA GLU A 47 0.70 -10.86 -7.24
C GLU A 47 0.47 -12.02 -8.20
N TYR A 48 0.96 -13.20 -7.85
CA TYR A 48 0.73 -14.43 -8.62
C TYR A 48 0.47 -15.58 -7.67
N GLU A 49 -0.70 -16.21 -7.80
CA GLU A 49 -1.16 -17.31 -6.95
C GLU A 49 -1.06 -16.94 -5.44
N ALA A 50 -0.24 -17.67 -4.69
CA ALA A 50 -0.02 -17.44 -3.26
C ALA A 50 1.05 -16.37 -2.96
N ILE A 51 1.77 -15.88 -3.97
CA ILE A 51 2.87 -14.93 -3.80
C ILE A 51 2.31 -13.51 -3.88
N LYS A 52 2.26 -12.83 -2.72
CA LYS A 52 1.75 -11.47 -2.59
C LYS A 52 2.83 -10.53 -2.08
N PRO A 53 3.23 -9.50 -2.85
CA PRO A 53 4.20 -8.51 -2.37
C PRO A 53 3.55 -7.57 -1.36
N VAL A 54 4.33 -7.17 -0.34
CA VAL A 54 3.87 -6.28 0.73
C VAL A 54 4.81 -5.09 0.89
N ILE A 55 4.27 -3.89 0.95
CA ILE A 55 5.00 -2.66 1.28
C ILE A 55 4.32 -1.98 2.47
N VAL A 56 5.05 -1.70 3.55
CA VAL A 56 4.57 -0.92 4.70
C VAL A 56 5.40 0.35 4.83
N ILE A 57 4.73 1.50 4.81
CA ILE A 57 5.29 2.84 4.88
C ILE A 57 4.92 3.47 6.21
N GLY A 58 5.92 3.80 7.01
CA GLY A 58 5.74 4.42 8.32
C GLY A 58 5.26 5.87 8.25
N GLY A 59 5.83 6.64 7.33
CA GLY A 59 5.49 8.04 7.10
C GLY A 59 4.39 8.20 6.06
N THR A 60 4.59 9.16 5.15
CA THR A 60 3.72 9.44 4.01
C THR A 60 4.38 9.05 2.70
N ALA A 61 3.58 9.01 1.63
CA ALA A 61 4.05 8.87 0.26
C ALA A 61 3.83 10.16 -0.52
N GLN A 62 4.67 10.40 -1.54
CA GLN A 62 4.37 11.38 -2.58
C GLN A 62 3.37 10.78 -3.58
N HIS A 63 3.18 11.43 -4.73
CA HIS A 63 2.10 11.14 -5.68
C HIS A 63 2.28 9.82 -6.43
N PHE A 64 1.19 9.35 -7.04
CA PHE A 64 1.10 8.12 -7.84
C PHE A 64 1.41 6.85 -7.05
N LEU A 65 1.07 6.84 -5.76
CA LEU A 65 1.18 5.66 -4.91
C LEU A 65 0.34 4.51 -5.48
N GLY A 66 0.96 3.35 -5.73
CA GLY A 66 0.28 2.16 -6.27
C GLY A 66 -0.17 2.31 -7.73
N GLU A 67 0.46 3.18 -8.53
CA GLU A 67 0.14 3.34 -9.94
C GLU A 67 0.27 2.01 -10.71
N TYR A 68 -0.70 1.66 -11.54
CA TYR A 68 -0.74 0.40 -12.29
C TYR A 68 -0.57 -0.88 -11.44
N MET A 69 -0.91 -0.82 -10.15
CA MET A 69 -0.88 -1.96 -9.25
C MET A 69 -1.90 -3.01 -9.68
N ALA A 70 -1.44 -4.24 -9.86
CA ALA A 70 -2.24 -5.38 -10.29
C ALA A 70 -2.32 -6.49 -9.22
N GLY A 71 -1.81 -6.23 -8.02
CA GLY A 71 -1.78 -7.20 -6.92
C GLY A 71 -0.89 -6.77 -5.76
N GLY A 72 -1.02 -7.45 -4.62
CA GLY A 72 -0.27 -7.21 -3.40
C GLY A 72 -0.94 -6.26 -2.42
N THR A 73 -0.19 -5.90 -1.38
CA THR A 73 -0.63 -5.07 -0.26
C THR A 73 0.30 -3.88 -0.06
N LEU A 74 -0.27 -2.68 0.02
CA LEU A 74 0.47 -1.48 0.38
C LEU A 74 -0.19 -0.82 1.60
N ILE A 75 0.55 -0.54 2.66
CA ILE A 75 0.04 0.05 3.90
C ILE A 75 0.77 1.37 4.17
N VAL A 76 0.02 2.46 4.40
CA VAL A 76 0.56 3.78 4.76
C VAL A 76 0.09 4.18 6.15
N LEU A 77 1.03 4.31 7.09
CA LEU A 77 0.74 4.54 8.51
C LEU A 77 0.62 6.03 8.86
N GLY A 78 1.31 6.92 8.14
CA GLY A 78 1.27 8.35 8.42
C GLY A 78 1.64 8.69 9.86
N ARG A 79 2.64 8.01 10.43
CA ARG A 79 2.96 8.04 11.87
C ARG A 79 3.17 9.44 12.45
N ARG A 80 3.69 10.36 11.63
CA ARG A 80 3.96 11.75 12.01
C ARG A 80 2.85 12.73 11.60
N LEU A 81 1.76 12.24 11.03
CA LEU A 81 0.59 13.05 10.72
C LEU A 81 -0.28 13.21 11.97
N GLY A 82 -0.64 14.45 12.26
CA GLY A 82 -1.65 14.75 13.28
C GLY A 82 -3.02 14.13 12.96
N PRO A 83 -3.95 14.11 13.93
CA PRO A 83 -5.30 13.55 13.75
C PRO A 83 -6.07 14.12 12.56
N ASP A 84 -5.93 15.42 12.28
CA ASP A 84 -6.65 16.11 11.21
C ASP A 84 -5.81 16.29 9.93
N ALA A 85 -4.54 15.91 9.95
CA ALA A 85 -3.68 16.00 8.80
C ALA A 85 -4.10 14.98 7.72
N VAL A 86 -4.08 15.45 6.48
CA VAL A 86 -4.44 14.68 5.28
C VAL A 86 -3.16 14.15 4.64
N HIS A 87 -3.16 12.89 4.20
CA HIS A 87 -2.05 12.34 3.42
C HIS A 87 -1.82 13.16 2.14
N PRO A 88 -0.57 13.53 1.81
CA PRO A 88 -0.27 14.45 0.70
C PRO A 88 -0.31 13.78 -0.68
N SER A 89 -0.44 12.44 -0.74
CA SER A 89 -0.38 11.69 -1.99
C SER A 89 -1.57 12.02 -2.89
N ARG A 90 -1.27 12.30 -4.16
CA ARG A 90 -2.23 12.56 -5.24
C ARG A 90 -2.18 11.43 -6.25
N TYR A 91 -3.26 11.21 -6.98
CA TYR A 91 -3.37 10.16 -8.01
C TYR A 91 -3.12 8.74 -7.46
N ILE A 92 -3.63 8.46 -6.26
CA ILE A 92 -3.44 7.18 -5.57
C ILE A 92 -4.14 6.08 -6.36
N GLY A 93 -3.39 5.05 -6.74
CA GLY A 93 -3.89 3.89 -7.46
C GLY A 93 -4.33 4.18 -8.90
N THR A 94 -3.83 5.25 -9.54
CA THR A 94 -4.08 5.45 -10.98
C THR A 94 -3.65 4.24 -11.80
N GLY A 95 -4.53 3.71 -12.64
CA GLY A 95 -4.35 2.48 -13.40
C GLY A 95 -4.42 1.19 -12.56
N MET A 96 -4.89 1.24 -11.30
CA MET A 96 -4.98 0.05 -10.45
C MET A 96 -5.97 -0.96 -11.01
N HIS A 97 -5.54 -2.22 -11.10
CA HIS A 97 -6.32 -3.35 -11.60
C HIS A 97 -6.45 -4.50 -10.57
N GLY A 98 -5.66 -4.47 -9.49
CA GLY A 98 -5.70 -5.49 -8.44
C GLY A 98 -4.91 -5.09 -7.20
N GLY A 99 -5.02 -5.92 -6.15
CA GLY A 99 -4.41 -5.68 -4.84
C GLY A 99 -5.22 -4.71 -3.95
N ALA A 100 -4.61 -4.28 -2.86
CA ALA A 100 -5.23 -3.33 -1.92
C ALA A 100 -4.20 -2.34 -1.34
N ILE A 101 -4.62 -1.09 -1.19
CA ILE A 101 -3.87 -0.05 -0.46
C ILE A 101 -4.65 0.27 0.82
N TYR A 102 -3.99 0.24 1.98
CA TYR A 102 -4.58 0.59 3.27
C TYR A 102 -3.96 1.89 3.77
N ILE A 103 -4.78 2.89 4.05
CA ILE A 103 -4.32 4.20 4.54
C ILE A 103 -4.86 4.42 5.94
N ARG A 104 -3.96 4.63 6.92
CA ARG A 104 -4.32 5.07 8.26
C ARG A 104 -4.61 6.57 8.26
N GLY A 105 -5.75 6.98 8.81
CA GLY A 105 -6.13 8.39 8.91
C GLY A 105 -6.81 8.93 7.65
N ARG A 106 -6.63 10.22 7.37
CA ARG A 106 -7.38 10.95 6.34
C ARG A 106 -6.59 11.09 5.04
N PHE A 107 -7.27 10.96 3.91
CA PHE A 107 -6.79 11.33 2.58
C PHE A 107 -7.93 12.08 1.87
N ASP A 108 -7.60 12.80 0.80
CA ASP A 108 -8.60 13.47 -0.03
C ASP A 108 -9.15 12.47 -1.08
N PRO A 109 -10.46 12.16 -1.10
CA PRO A 109 -11.03 11.26 -2.11
C PRO A 109 -10.82 11.74 -3.56
N ASP A 110 -10.70 13.06 -3.78
CA ASP A 110 -10.43 13.63 -5.11
C ASP A 110 -9.00 13.31 -5.59
N TYR A 111 -8.14 12.81 -4.69
CA TYR A 111 -6.78 12.38 -5.00
C TYR A 111 -6.68 10.91 -5.38
N LEU A 112 -7.79 10.18 -5.44
CA LEU A 112 -7.82 8.81 -5.94
C LEU A 112 -7.78 8.76 -7.48
N GLY A 113 -7.22 7.68 -8.02
CA GLY A 113 -7.45 7.29 -9.40
C GLY A 113 -8.95 7.08 -9.66
N LYS A 114 -9.40 7.36 -10.89
CA LYS A 114 -10.84 7.31 -11.25
C LYS A 114 -11.45 5.92 -11.05
N GLU A 115 -10.63 4.89 -11.19
CA GLU A 115 -10.94 3.48 -11.03
C GLU A 115 -10.72 2.98 -9.60
N VAL A 116 -10.46 3.84 -8.62
CA VAL A 116 -10.18 3.43 -7.23
C VAL A 116 -11.34 3.80 -6.32
N GLY A 117 -11.78 2.83 -5.52
CA GLY A 117 -12.85 2.98 -4.54
C GLY A 117 -12.32 2.86 -3.13
N ALA A 118 -12.84 3.70 -2.23
CA ALA A 118 -12.60 3.62 -0.80
C ALA A 118 -13.71 2.80 -0.12
N VAL A 119 -13.33 1.78 0.64
CA VAL A 119 -14.24 0.89 1.37
C VAL A 119 -13.75 0.66 2.79
N ASP A 120 -14.69 0.28 3.66
CA ASP A 120 -14.36 -0.15 5.02
C ASP A 120 -13.63 -1.50 5.00
N LEU A 121 -12.80 -1.73 6.02
CA LEU A 121 -12.09 -2.99 6.18
C LEU A 121 -13.06 -4.12 6.58
N SER A 122 -12.90 -5.29 5.96
CA SER A 122 -13.48 -6.53 6.48
C SER A 122 -12.74 -7.03 7.74
N ALA A 123 -13.17 -8.15 8.32
CA ALA A 123 -12.45 -8.78 9.43
C ALA A 123 -11.08 -9.33 8.97
N GLU A 124 -11.03 -9.89 7.76
CA GLU A 124 -9.82 -10.40 7.12
C GLU A 124 -8.85 -9.26 6.82
N ASP A 125 -9.36 -8.12 6.34
CA ASP A 125 -8.56 -6.92 6.11
C ASP A 125 -7.93 -6.40 7.41
N ARG A 126 -8.73 -6.33 8.50
CA ARG A 126 -8.23 -5.93 9.83
C ARG A 126 -7.11 -6.85 10.30
N TRP A 127 -7.35 -8.16 10.24
CA TRP A 127 -6.33 -9.15 10.61
C TRP A 127 -5.04 -8.98 9.80
N LEU A 128 -5.15 -8.80 8.48
CA LEU A 128 -4.00 -8.62 7.59
C LEU A 128 -3.21 -7.34 7.92
N VAL A 129 -3.91 -6.22 8.14
CA VAL A 129 -3.28 -4.96 8.55
C VAL A 129 -2.58 -5.14 9.89
N GLU A 130 -3.23 -5.75 10.89
CA GLU A 130 -2.66 -5.99 12.21
C GLU A 130 -1.35 -6.82 12.13
N GLN A 131 -1.32 -7.88 11.31
CA GLN A 131 -0.12 -8.70 11.14
C GLN A 131 1.05 -7.88 10.57
N HIS A 132 0.81 -7.14 9.48
CA HIS A 132 1.87 -6.35 8.84
C HIS A 132 2.30 -5.13 9.66
N VAL A 133 1.38 -4.54 10.43
CA VAL A 133 1.69 -3.46 11.38
C VAL A 133 2.51 -3.98 12.56
N ALA A 134 2.18 -5.16 13.10
CA ALA A 134 2.97 -5.78 14.17
C ALA A 134 4.39 -6.12 13.72
N GLU A 135 4.53 -6.63 12.49
CA GLU A 135 5.83 -6.85 11.85
C GLU A 135 6.65 -5.57 11.67
N TYR A 136 6.01 -4.53 11.15
CA TYR A 136 6.60 -3.20 11.03
C TYR A 136 7.03 -2.66 12.40
N ALA A 137 6.17 -2.77 13.41
CA ALA A 137 6.44 -2.30 14.76
C ALA A 137 7.67 -3.00 15.36
N ARG A 138 7.77 -4.31 15.19
CA ARG A 138 8.94 -5.11 15.62
C ARG A 138 10.22 -4.70 14.89
N ALA A 139 10.15 -4.39 13.60
CA ALA A 139 11.33 -4.02 12.82
C ALA A 139 11.93 -2.66 13.23
N PHE A 140 11.16 -1.81 13.91
CA PHE A 140 11.56 -0.45 14.27
C PHE A 140 11.44 -0.15 15.77
N ASP A 141 11.28 -1.16 16.62
CA ASP A 141 11.11 -1.05 18.08
C ASP A 141 9.99 -0.06 18.48
N LEU A 142 8.79 -0.28 17.94
CA LEU A 142 7.60 0.54 18.19
C LEU A 142 6.48 -0.27 18.85
N GLY A 143 5.55 0.44 19.50
CA GLY A 143 4.28 -0.14 19.95
C GLY A 143 3.30 -0.31 18.79
N PRO A 144 2.79 -1.52 18.50
CA PRO A 144 1.80 -1.72 17.44
C PRO A 144 0.45 -1.05 17.75
N ALA A 145 0.09 -0.90 19.03
CA ALA A 145 -1.14 -0.23 19.44
C ALA A 145 -1.20 1.23 18.95
N ASP A 146 -0.09 1.96 19.04
CA ASP A 146 0.02 3.36 18.59
C ASP A 146 -0.10 3.50 17.06
N LEU A 147 0.07 2.40 16.33
CA LEU A 147 -0.05 2.33 14.87
C LEU A 147 -1.44 1.87 14.43
N LEU A 148 -2.27 1.39 15.36
CA LEU A 148 -3.63 0.87 15.13
C LEU A 148 -4.71 1.72 15.82
N ASP A 149 -4.32 2.77 16.53
CA ASP A 149 -5.15 3.72 17.28
C ASP A 149 -6.11 4.57 16.42
N ARG A 150 -5.94 4.57 15.09
CA ARG A 150 -6.72 5.35 14.13
C ARG A 150 -7.30 4.45 13.05
N PRO A 151 -8.46 4.83 12.49
CA PRO A 151 -9.10 4.05 11.45
C PRO A 151 -8.21 3.94 10.20
N PHE A 152 -8.32 2.79 9.55
CA PHE A 152 -7.79 2.55 8.22
C PHE A 152 -8.94 2.60 7.22
N THR A 153 -8.63 3.03 6.01
CA THR A 153 -9.50 2.88 4.84
C THR A 153 -8.80 1.99 3.83
N LYS A 154 -9.55 1.09 3.22
CA LYS A 154 -9.06 0.21 2.15
C LYS A 154 -9.40 0.83 0.81
N LEU A 155 -8.40 0.92 -0.06
CA LEU A 155 -8.54 1.33 -1.45
C LEU A 155 -8.36 0.12 -2.35
N VAL A 156 -9.32 -0.06 -3.26
CA VAL A 156 -9.36 -1.18 -4.22
C VAL A 156 -9.77 -0.67 -5.60
N PRO A 157 -9.42 -1.39 -6.68
CA PRO A 157 -9.98 -1.08 -7.99
C PRO A 157 -11.50 -1.29 -7.98
N LEU A 158 -12.24 -0.26 -8.38
CA LEU A 158 -13.62 -0.35 -8.80
C LEU A 158 -13.63 -1.20 -10.07
N THR A 159 -13.99 -2.47 -9.93
CA THR A 159 -14.01 -3.38 -11.08
C THR A 159 -14.95 -2.82 -12.16
N SER A 160 -14.41 -2.32 -13.28
CA SER A 160 -15.08 -2.57 -14.55
C SER A 160 -14.78 -4.02 -14.86
N ARG A 161 -15.77 -4.91 -14.92
CA ARG A 161 -15.54 -6.28 -15.39
C ARG A 161 -15.30 -6.20 -16.91
N PRO A 162 -14.07 -6.40 -17.45
CA PRO A 162 -13.87 -6.41 -18.90
C PRO A 162 -13.90 -7.86 -19.43
N TYR A 163 -13.80 -8.87 -18.55
CA TYR A 163 -13.66 -10.29 -18.90
C TYR A 163 -14.77 -11.19 -18.36
N GLY A 164 -15.81 -10.63 -17.73
CA GLY A 164 -16.96 -11.40 -17.21
C GLY A 164 -17.79 -12.12 -18.29
N ARG A 165 -17.46 -11.95 -19.58
CA ARG A 165 -18.12 -12.59 -20.73
C ARG A 165 -17.21 -13.51 -21.55
N LEU A 166 -15.94 -13.72 -21.16
CA LEU A 166 -14.99 -14.50 -21.97
C LEU A 166 -14.81 -15.96 -21.50
N TYR A 167 -15.31 -16.35 -20.33
CA TYR A 167 -15.21 -17.73 -19.82
C TYR A 167 -16.48 -18.21 -19.11
N ALA A 168 -17.62 -18.05 -19.76
CA ALA A 168 -18.81 -18.85 -19.47
C ALA A 168 -19.35 -19.36 -20.81
N THR A 169 -18.87 -20.54 -21.21
CA THR A 169 -19.60 -21.45 -22.10
C THR A 169 -20.74 -22.09 -21.35
#